data_AF-A0A8B7YSM0-F1
#
_entry.id   AF-A0A8B7YSM0-F1
#
_cell.length_a   1.000
_cell.length_b   1.000
_cell.length_c   1.000
_cell.angle_alpha   90.00
_cell.angle_beta   90.00
_cell.angle_gamma   90.00
#
_symmetry.space_group_name_H-M   'P 1'
#
loop_
_entity.id
_entity.type
_entity.pdbx_description
1 polymer ?
#
loop_
_entity_poly.entity_id
_entity_poly.type
_entity_poly.pdbx_seq_one_letter_code
_entity_poly.pdbx_strand_id
1 'polypeptide(L)'
;MAESGKSSKAVTFVDDDDFEDETLAERLYGLTEMFPESVRNGASALTSASLKGVKLSYNFSRSALWILSTSFMVLMLPVIFETEIAQMEQAQLQKQRQILLGPNAAMSGAGGLPGGMTPPIAAMPR
;
A
#
# COMPACT_ATOMS: atom_id res chain seq x y z
N MET A 1 -51.52 -11.56 -76.54
CA MET A 1 -51.64 -10.26 -75.86
C MET A 1 -51.14 -10.48 -74.44
N ALA A 2 -49.90 -10.09 -74.17
CA ALA A 2 -49.26 -10.24 -72.88
C ALA A 2 -49.38 -8.91 -72.11
N GLU A 3 -49.93 -8.95 -70.91
CA GLU A 3 -49.85 -7.89 -69.90
C GLU A 3 -49.42 -8.61 -68.60
N SER A 4 -48.14 -8.72 -68.32
CA SER A 4 -47.29 -7.70 -67.70
C SER A 4 -47.77 -7.27 -66.31
N GLY A 5 -47.19 -7.92 -65.31
CA GLY A 5 -46.48 -7.17 -64.28
C GLY A 5 -47.27 -6.75 -63.07
N LYS A 6 -47.26 -7.59 -62.03
CA LYS A 6 -46.96 -7.14 -60.66
C LYS A 6 -46.55 -8.29 -59.76
N SER A 7 -45.41 -8.93 -60.04
CA SER A 7 -44.65 -9.56 -58.96
C SER A 7 -43.89 -8.43 -58.27
N SER A 8 -44.59 -7.71 -57.38
CA SER A 8 -43.92 -6.86 -56.40
C SER A 8 -43.06 -7.79 -55.55
N LYS A 9 -41.78 -7.89 -55.90
CA LYS A 9 -40.77 -8.22 -54.91
C LYS A 9 -40.93 -7.15 -53.83
N ALA A 10 -41.53 -7.52 -52.71
CA ALA A 10 -41.32 -6.82 -51.47
C ALA A 10 -39.80 -6.85 -51.27
N VAL A 11 -39.14 -5.77 -51.64
CA VAL A 11 -37.87 -5.41 -51.04
C VAL A 11 -38.21 -5.18 -49.59
N THR A 12 -38.11 -6.25 -48.80
CA THR A 12 -37.91 -6.11 -47.37
C THR A 12 -36.60 -5.36 -47.24
N PHE A 13 -36.70 -4.05 -47.01
CA PHE A 13 -35.63 -3.30 -46.39
C PHE A 13 -35.34 -4.08 -45.11
N VAL A 14 -34.18 -4.74 -45.09
CA VAL A 14 -33.62 -5.21 -43.83
C VAL A 14 -33.35 -3.91 -43.09
N ASP A 15 -34.17 -3.63 -42.08
CA ASP A 15 -33.97 -2.51 -41.17
C ASP A 15 -32.56 -2.68 -40.61
N ASP A 16 -31.68 -1.70 -40.84
CA ASP A 16 -30.35 -1.63 -40.20
C ASP A 16 -30.47 -1.50 -38.65
N ASP A 17 -31.70 -1.42 -38.12
CA ASP A 17 -32.06 -1.31 -36.71
C ASP A 17 -32.24 -2.67 -35.98
N ASP A 18 -31.96 -3.80 -36.65
CA ASP A 18 -31.98 -5.16 -36.05
C ASP A 18 -30.56 -5.72 -35.78
N PHE A 19 -29.56 -4.83 -35.69
CA PHE A 19 -28.30 -5.16 -35.02
C PHE A 19 -28.56 -5.20 -33.52
N GLU A 20 -28.78 -6.40 -32.95
CA GLU A 20 -28.70 -6.58 -31.51
C GLU A 20 -27.39 -5.94 -31.00
N ASP A 21 -27.44 -5.21 -29.89
CA ASP A 21 -26.28 -4.56 -29.27
C ASP A 21 -25.23 -5.62 -28.88
N GLU A 22 -24.39 -6.02 -29.85
CA GLU A 22 -23.34 -6.99 -29.66
C GLU A 22 -22.44 -6.53 -28.51
N THR A 23 -22.40 -7.32 -27.45
CA THR A 23 -21.55 -7.04 -26.31
C THR A 23 -20.08 -7.07 -26.76
N LEU A 24 -19.24 -6.26 -26.12
CA LEU A 24 -17.79 -6.31 -26.39
C LEU A 24 -17.22 -7.73 -26.20
N ALA A 25 -17.85 -8.54 -25.35
CA ALA A 25 -17.52 -9.95 -25.15
C ALA A 25 -17.87 -10.80 -26.38
N GLU A 26 -19.03 -10.61 -27.01
CA GLU A 26 -19.42 -11.31 -28.25
C GLU A 26 -18.52 -10.92 -29.42
N ARG A 27 -18.14 -9.65 -29.54
CA ARG A 27 -17.19 -9.19 -30.56
C ARG A 27 -15.79 -9.76 -30.34
N LEU A 28 -15.31 -9.74 -29.10
CA LEU A 28 -14.05 -10.39 -28.72
C LEU A 28 -14.12 -11.89 -29.03
N TYR A 29 -15.24 -12.54 -28.70
CA TYR A 29 -15.46 -13.97 -28.91
C TYR A 29 -15.51 -14.35 -30.40
N GLY A 30 -16.18 -13.55 -31.23
CA GLY A 30 -16.19 -13.72 -32.69
C GLY A 30 -14.80 -13.48 -33.30
N LEU A 31 -14.08 -12.46 -32.84
CA LEU A 31 -12.70 -12.23 -33.28
C LEU A 31 -11.77 -13.38 -32.88
N THR A 32 -12.01 -14.00 -31.70
CA THR A 32 -11.26 -15.19 -31.31
C THR A 32 -11.65 -16.47 -32.04
N GLU A 33 -12.76 -16.49 -32.78
CA GLU A 33 -13.11 -17.59 -33.69
C GLU A 33 -12.25 -17.60 -34.96
N MET A 34 -11.66 -16.47 -35.35
CA MET A 34 -10.75 -16.39 -36.51
C MET A 34 -9.31 -16.84 -36.20
N PHE A 35 -8.97 -17.11 -34.93
CA PHE A 35 -7.61 -17.51 -34.52
C PHE A 35 -7.50 -19.03 -34.28
N PRO A 36 -6.33 -19.64 -34.60
CA PRO A 36 -6.11 -21.06 -34.38
C PRO A 36 -6.08 -21.43 -32.88
N GLU A 37 -6.50 -22.65 -32.56
CA GLU A 37 -6.57 -23.22 -31.21
C GLU A 37 -5.31 -22.98 -30.37
N SER A 38 -4.12 -23.07 -30.98
CA SER A 38 -2.84 -22.85 -30.31
C SER A 38 -2.69 -21.45 -29.71
N VAL A 39 -3.23 -20.42 -30.36
CA VAL A 39 -3.19 -19.02 -29.88
C VAL A 39 -4.18 -18.82 -28.74
N ARG A 40 -5.38 -19.40 -28.85
CA ARG A 40 -6.39 -19.42 -27.77
C ARG A 40 -5.85 -20.10 -26.51
N ASN A 41 -5.22 -21.27 -26.67
CA ASN A 41 -4.62 -21.99 -25.55
C ASN A 41 -3.40 -21.26 -24.97
N GLY A 42 -2.62 -20.58 -25.80
CA GLY A 42 -1.53 -19.73 -25.34
C GLY A 42 -2.03 -18.54 -24.49
N ALA A 43 -3.09 -17.87 -24.94
CA ALA A 43 -3.71 -16.77 -24.21
C ALA A 43 -4.35 -17.23 -22.88
N SER A 44 -5.04 -18.36 -22.88
CA SER A 44 -5.63 -18.95 -21.67
C SER A 44 -4.55 -19.43 -20.70
N ALA A 45 -3.45 -20.01 -21.20
CA ALA A 45 -2.29 -20.41 -20.41
C ALA A 45 -1.57 -19.20 -19.81
N LEU A 46 -1.38 -18.12 -20.57
CA LEU A 46 -0.79 -16.87 -20.08
C LEU A 46 -1.68 -16.22 -19.02
N THR A 47 -2.99 -16.17 -19.26
CA THR A 47 -3.95 -15.64 -18.28
C THR A 47 -3.92 -16.46 -16.99
N SER A 48 -3.92 -17.79 -17.12
CA SER A 48 -3.81 -18.71 -15.98
C SER A 48 -2.46 -18.58 -15.26
N ALA A 49 -1.36 -18.39 -15.99
CA ALA A 49 -0.03 -18.16 -15.43
C ALA A 49 0.02 -16.83 -14.69
N SER A 50 -0.58 -15.77 -15.23
CA SER A 50 -0.72 -14.47 -14.57
C SER A 50 -1.52 -14.59 -13.27
N LEU A 51 -2.68 -15.23 -13.29
CA LEU A 51 -3.50 -15.46 -12.10
C LEU A 51 -2.76 -16.29 -11.05
N LYS A 52 -2.01 -17.33 -11.47
CA LYS A 52 -1.15 -18.11 -10.58
C LYS A 52 -0.02 -17.25 -9.99
N GLY A 53 0.59 -16.39 -10.79
CA GLY A 53 1.63 -15.46 -10.35
C GLY A 53 1.13 -14.49 -9.29
N VAL A 54 -0.03 -13.87 -9.51
CA VAL A 54 -0.69 -12.98 -8.54
C VAL A 54 -1.06 -13.75 -7.26
N LYS A 55 -1.61 -14.95 -7.39
CA LYS A 55 -1.98 -15.77 -6.22
C LYS A 55 -0.75 -16.20 -5.44
N LEU A 56 0.35 -16.55 -6.12
CA LEU A 56 1.61 -16.90 -5.48
C LEU A 56 2.23 -15.69 -4.78
N SER A 57 2.31 -14.54 -5.43
CA SER A 57 2.89 -13.32 -4.84
C SER A 57 2.08 -12.84 -3.63
N TYR A 58 0.74 -12.95 -3.69
CA TYR A 58 -0.13 -12.64 -2.55
C TYR A 58 0.11 -13.59 -1.38
N ASN A 59 0.11 -14.91 -1.62
CA ASN A 59 0.34 -15.90 -0.55
C ASN A 59 1.76 -15.81 0.01
N PHE A 60 2.76 -15.64 -0.85
CA PHE A 60 4.15 -15.43 -0.44
C PHE A 60 4.29 -14.20 0.42
N SER A 61 3.75 -13.05 -0.01
CA SER A 61 3.80 -11.80 0.75
C SER A 61 3.12 -11.96 2.11
N ARG A 62 1.95 -12.60 2.16
CA ARG A 62 1.22 -12.84 3.42
C ARG A 62 2.02 -13.71 4.39
N SER A 63 2.58 -14.82 3.91
CA SER A 63 3.40 -15.72 4.73
C SER A 63 4.72 -15.07 5.14
N ALA A 64 5.39 -14.37 4.23
CA ALA A 64 6.63 -13.66 4.49
C ALA A 64 6.41 -12.53 5.52
N LEU A 65 5.37 -11.71 5.38
CA LEU A 65 5.03 -10.69 6.37
C LEU A 65 4.79 -11.31 7.74
N TRP A 66 4.03 -12.40 7.80
CA TRP A 66 3.73 -13.07 9.06
C TRP A 66 5.00 -13.58 9.73
N ILE A 67 5.84 -14.29 8.99
CA ILE A 67 7.09 -14.85 9.50
C ILE A 67 8.06 -13.74 9.89
N LEU A 68 8.27 -12.73 9.04
CA LEU A 68 9.16 -11.61 9.33
C LEU A 68 8.68 -10.80 10.53
N SER A 69 7.37 -10.50 10.60
CA SER A 69 6.78 -9.76 11.72
C SER A 69 6.96 -10.52 13.03
N THR A 70 6.61 -11.81 13.07
CA THR A 70 6.76 -12.64 14.27
C THR A 70 8.21 -12.87 14.64
N SER A 71 9.08 -13.10 13.66
CA SER A 71 10.53 -13.25 13.88
C SER A 71 11.14 -11.97 14.44
N PHE A 72 10.79 -10.82 13.88
CA PHE A 72 11.23 -9.52 14.39
C PHE A 72 10.74 -9.29 15.81
N MET A 73 9.49 -9.60 16.13
CA MET A 73 8.94 -9.45 17.47
C MET A 73 9.71 -10.27 18.52
N VAL A 74 10.06 -11.52 18.20
CA VAL A 74 10.83 -12.38 19.11
C VAL A 74 12.25 -11.86 19.32
N LEU A 75 12.89 -11.36 18.27
CA LEU A 75 14.24 -10.81 18.33
C LEU A 75 14.30 -9.42 18.99
N MET A 76 13.22 -8.64 18.93
CA MET A 76 13.17 -7.33 19.58
C MET A 76 13.21 -7.41 21.09
N LEU A 77 12.74 -8.50 21.68
CA LEU A 77 12.69 -8.68 23.14
C LEU A 77 14.10 -8.56 23.79
N PRO A 78 15.12 -9.35 23.40
CA PRO A 78 16.47 -9.18 23.95
C PRO A 78 17.11 -7.83 23.61
N VAL A 79 16.85 -7.28 22.42
CA VAL A 79 17.39 -5.97 22.00
C VAL A 79 16.87 -4.85 22.92
N ILE A 80 15.57 -4.85 23.21
CA ILE A 80 14.97 -3.87 24.13
C ILE A 80 15.61 -4.02 25.52
N PHE A 81 15.71 -5.24 26.05
CA PHE A 81 16.31 -5.46 27.39
C PHE A 81 17.76 -4.99 27.47
N GLU A 82 18.58 -5.26 26.46
CA GLU A 82 19.96 -4.77 26.44
C GLU A 82 20.01 -3.24 26.39
N THR A 83 19.15 -2.61 25.58
CA THR A 83 19.08 -1.14 25.50
C THR A 83 18.54 -0.50 26.78
N GLU A 84 17.55 -1.10 27.45
CA GLU A 84 16.99 -0.57 28.70
C GLU A 84 18.01 -0.60 29.83
N ILE A 85 18.77 -1.69 29.97
CA ILE A 85 19.81 -1.79 31.00
C ILE A 85 20.92 -0.76 30.73
N ALA A 86 21.34 -0.62 29.47
CA ALA A 86 22.31 0.40 29.07
C ALA A 86 21.81 1.84 29.33
N GLN A 87 20.52 2.11 29.10
CA GLN A 87 19.90 3.40 29.38
C GLN A 87 19.77 3.67 30.88
N MET A 88 19.44 2.66 31.69
CA MET A 88 19.32 2.81 33.14
C MET A 88 20.65 3.17 33.79
N GLU A 89 21.77 2.58 33.35
CA GLU A 89 23.10 2.91 33.87
C GLU A 89 23.48 4.37 33.57
N GLN A 90 23.24 4.83 32.34
CA GLN A 90 23.49 6.22 31.95
C GLN A 90 22.58 7.20 32.70
N ALA A 91 21.31 6.85 32.90
CA ALA A 91 20.37 7.66 33.66
C ALA A 91 20.77 7.75 35.15
N GLN A 92 21.29 6.66 35.74
CA GLN A 92 21.79 6.68 37.10
C GLN A 92 23.06 7.52 37.24
N LEU A 93 24.00 7.42 36.30
CA LEU A 93 25.19 8.28 36.27
C LEU A 93 24.82 9.75 36.11
N GLN A 94 23.85 10.08 35.27
CA GLN A 94 23.35 11.45 35.12
C GLN A 94 22.67 11.95 36.41
N LYS A 95 21.88 11.11 37.07
CA LYS A 95 21.29 11.42 38.38
C LYS A 95 22.36 11.62 39.44
N GLN A 96 23.37 10.76 39.50
CA GLN A 96 24.48 10.88 40.43
C GLN A 96 25.29 12.14 40.17
N ARG A 97 25.54 12.50 38.89
CA ARG A 97 26.15 13.78 38.53
C ARG A 97 25.28 14.95 38.95
N GLN A 98 23.98 14.95 38.70
CA GLN A 98 23.07 16.02 39.16
C GLN A 98 22.96 16.12 40.69
N ILE A 99 23.10 15.02 41.42
CA ILE A 99 23.09 15.01 42.90
C ILE A 99 24.43 15.45 43.49
N LEU A 100 25.57 15.03 42.91
CA LEU A 100 26.89 15.46 43.36
C LEU A 100 27.22 16.90 42.96
N LEU A 101 26.70 17.36 41.83
CA LEU A 101 26.91 18.71 41.31
C LEU A 101 25.79 19.65 41.80
N GLY A 102 24.66 19.10 42.29
CA GLY A 102 23.47 19.88 42.60
C GLY A 102 22.94 20.62 41.35
N PRO A 103 21.68 21.10 41.37
CA PRO A 103 21.15 21.97 40.32
C PRO A 103 21.99 23.24 40.04
N ASN A 104 22.94 23.56 40.93
CA ASN A 104 23.76 24.77 40.86
C ASN A 104 25.12 24.62 40.18
N ALA A 105 25.71 23.42 40.01
CA ALA A 105 27.07 23.35 39.44
C ALA A 105 27.12 23.42 37.91
N ALA A 106 26.02 23.11 37.21
CA ALA A 106 25.88 23.50 35.80
C ALA A 106 25.79 25.03 35.63
N MET A 107 25.35 25.74 36.67
CA MET A 107 25.35 27.20 36.71
C MET A 107 26.67 27.78 37.23
N SER A 108 27.46 27.02 38.00
CA SER A 108 28.77 27.46 38.51
C SER A 108 29.94 27.20 37.54
N GLY A 109 29.76 26.36 36.52
CA GLY A 109 30.75 26.13 35.46
C GLY A 109 30.77 27.23 34.38
N ALA A 110 29.70 28.00 34.25
CA ALA A 110 29.68 29.23 33.45
C ALA A 110 30.14 30.38 34.35
N GLY A 111 31.46 30.60 34.36
CA GLY A 111 32.11 31.62 35.17
C GLY A 111 31.42 32.99 35.09
N GLY A 112 30.95 33.42 36.26
CA GLY A 112 31.13 34.77 36.79
C GLY A 112 30.38 35.90 36.12
N LEU A 113 29.20 36.26 36.66
CA LEU A 113 28.79 37.65 36.87
C LEU A 113 27.65 37.68 37.93
N PRO A 114 27.80 38.40 39.05
CA PRO A 114 26.73 38.60 40.02
C PRO A 114 25.88 39.80 39.57
N GLY A 115 24.61 39.61 39.24
CA GLY A 115 23.74 40.77 38.97
C GLY A 115 22.36 40.45 38.43
N GLY A 116 21.34 40.76 39.24
CA GLY A 116 19.93 40.94 38.86
C GLY A 116 19.11 39.64 38.86
N MET A 117 18.14 39.42 39.76
CA MET A 117 16.79 40.03 39.74
C MET A 117 16.27 40.09 38.30
N THR A 118 15.27 39.33 37.85
CA THR A 118 13.96 39.00 38.45
C THR A 118 13.31 37.80 37.73
N PRO A 119 12.36 37.07 38.34
CA PRO A 119 11.52 36.10 37.62
C PRO A 119 10.45 36.81 36.77
N PRO A 120 10.10 36.29 35.57
CA PRO A 120 8.98 36.83 34.79
C PRO A 120 7.65 36.48 35.47
N ILE A 121 6.89 37.53 35.80
CA ILE A 121 5.56 37.44 36.43
C ILE A 121 4.57 36.82 35.45
N ALA A 122 3.83 35.83 35.93
CA ALA A 122 2.74 35.15 35.26
C ALA A 122 1.61 36.12 34.87
N ALA A 123 1.25 36.15 33.58
CA ALA A 123 0.00 36.74 33.11
C ALA A 123 -1.12 35.68 33.19
N MET A 124 -2.08 35.91 34.08
CA MET A 124 -3.32 35.12 34.22
C MET A 124 -4.35 35.49 33.12
N PRO A 125 -5.34 34.62 32.84
CA PRO A 125 -6.24 34.73 31.69
C PRO A 125 -7.46 35.62 31.97
N ARG A 126 -8.11 36.07 30.89
CA ARG A 126 -9.49 36.53 30.87
C ARG A 126 -10.33 35.62 29.99
#